data_AF-A0A7X7QS08-F1
#
_entry.id   AF-A0A7X7QS08-F1
#
_cell.length_a   1.000
_cell.length_b   1.000
_cell.length_c   1.000
_cell.angle_alpha   90.00
_cell.angle_beta   90.00
_cell.angle_gamma   90.00
#
_symmetry.space_group_name_H-M   'P 1'
#
loop_
_entity.id
_entity.type
_entity.pdbx_description
1 polymer ?
#
loop_
_entity_poly.entity_id
_entity_poly.type
_entity_poly.pdbx_seq_one_letter_code
_entity_poly.pdbx_strand_id
1 'polypeptide(L)'
;RFSGSLEALPGASAYNPRPYAGTIAFPEGFDLTLGGAGNMTSLRLGSDDDCGYVFGDIVIHEGGLLEIDGNPMREDFFGGAASITADAVDVRTGGVLRASALGFDIGRSAPGNRGTPSASGGAHGGAGGGSALSYGSVVEPLNLGSGGSAGAGAGAVILTVAGRLTADGLIESCAPDLTSSSLYGGGAGGTLHVVAGHLAGAGTFLADGGKGVRNGGGGAVGDDRQFRARHAPDERLQLVGREAVRLLRRLGDHDRRGGLAAARQHEAGRFRRRTVPASRVARHV
;
A
#
# COMPACT_ATOMS: atom_id res chain seq x y z
N ARG A 1 -34.17 6.67 5.96
CA ARG A 1 -33.06 6.46 5.01
C ARG A 1 -32.34 7.79 4.86
N PHE A 2 -31.04 7.82 5.08
CA PHE A 2 -30.22 9.03 5.02
C PHE A 2 -29.56 9.12 3.64
N SER A 3 -29.69 10.26 2.98
CA SER A 3 -29.03 10.56 1.71
C SER A 3 -28.19 11.82 1.93
N GLY A 4 -26.88 11.65 2.01
CA GLY A 4 -25.94 12.72 2.36
C GLY A 4 -24.59 12.16 2.78
N SER A 5 -23.80 12.99 3.46
CA SER A 5 -22.49 12.63 4.03
C SER A 5 -22.59 12.44 5.53
N LEU A 6 -21.96 11.39 6.06
CA LEU A 6 -21.82 11.17 7.49
C LEU A 6 -20.35 11.25 7.89
N GLU A 7 -19.99 12.29 8.65
CA GLU A 7 -18.63 12.55 9.10
C GLU A 7 -18.65 13.20 10.48
N ALA A 8 -17.75 12.76 11.38
CA ALA A 8 -17.55 13.38 12.68
C ALA A 8 -16.22 14.15 12.67
N LEU A 9 -16.22 15.43 12.27
CA LEU A 9 -14.99 16.23 12.17
C LEU A 9 -14.80 17.12 13.41
N PRO A 10 -13.58 17.24 13.97
CA PRO A 10 -13.25 18.25 14.96
C PRO A 10 -13.20 19.65 14.31
N GLY A 11 -13.15 20.70 15.14
CA GLY A 11 -12.99 22.07 14.66
C GLY A 11 -11.67 22.28 13.91
N ALA A 12 -11.70 23.03 12.81
CA ALA A 12 -10.50 23.39 12.05
C ALA A 12 -9.62 24.39 12.81
N SER A 13 -8.29 24.28 12.68
CA SER A 13 -7.32 25.25 13.20
C SER A 13 -6.61 25.94 12.03
N ALA A 14 -6.27 27.22 12.20
CA ALA A 14 -5.47 27.96 11.22
C ALA A 14 -4.05 27.37 11.01
N TYR A 15 -3.55 26.56 11.97
CA TYR A 15 -2.21 25.95 11.93
C TYR A 15 -2.23 24.46 11.60
N ASN A 16 -3.38 23.78 11.74
CA ASN A 16 -3.55 22.42 11.27
C ASN A 16 -4.70 22.41 10.27
N PRO A 17 -4.42 22.46 8.96
CA PRO A 17 -5.44 22.67 7.94
C PRO A 17 -6.41 21.50 7.82
N ARG A 18 -6.10 20.33 8.41
CA ARG A 18 -6.90 19.12 8.30
C ARG A 18 -7.42 18.65 9.67
N PRO A 19 -8.76 18.67 9.90
CA PRO A 19 -9.36 17.99 11.05
C PRO A 19 -9.36 16.47 10.84
N TYR A 20 -8.90 15.71 11.84
CA TYR A 20 -8.97 14.24 11.84
C TYR A 20 -10.36 13.77 12.28
N ALA A 21 -11.05 12.98 11.47
CA ALA A 21 -12.35 12.42 11.78
C ALA A 21 -12.29 11.65 13.11
N GLY A 22 -13.29 11.88 13.95
CA GLY A 22 -13.56 11.09 15.15
C GLY A 22 -14.25 9.77 14.82
N THR A 23 -14.44 8.97 15.86
CA THR A 23 -15.05 7.65 15.76
C THR A 23 -16.57 7.74 15.54
N ILE A 24 -17.08 7.01 14.54
CA ILE A 24 -18.52 6.75 14.35
C ILE A 24 -18.76 5.28 14.66
N ALA A 25 -19.50 4.96 15.72
CA ALA A 25 -19.77 3.57 16.09
C ALA A 25 -20.90 2.96 15.25
N PHE A 26 -20.71 1.71 14.83
CA PHE A 26 -21.72 0.88 14.17
C PHE A 26 -21.91 -0.42 14.97
N PRO A 27 -23.10 -1.04 14.93
CA PRO A 27 -23.25 -2.41 15.39
C PRO A 27 -22.29 -3.35 14.64
N GLU A 28 -21.75 -4.36 15.33
CA GLU A 28 -20.95 -5.39 14.67
C GLU A 28 -21.79 -6.10 13.60
N GLY A 29 -21.18 -6.36 12.45
CA GLY A 29 -21.85 -7.03 11.33
C GLY A 29 -22.88 -6.15 10.61
N PHE A 30 -22.85 -4.83 10.82
CA PHE A 30 -23.71 -3.90 10.09
C PHE A 30 -23.40 -3.91 8.59
N ASP A 31 -24.43 -3.98 7.74
CA ASP A 31 -24.27 -3.87 6.29
C ASP A 31 -24.15 -2.40 5.87
N LEU A 32 -23.04 -2.04 5.25
CA LEU A 32 -22.77 -0.69 4.76
C LEU A 32 -23.04 -0.60 3.26
N THR A 33 -23.99 0.25 2.86
CA THR A 33 -24.20 0.60 1.46
C THR A 33 -23.96 2.09 1.22
N LEU A 34 -23.08 2.41 0.28
CA LEU A 34 -22.73 3.77 -0.13
C LEU A 34 -23.00 3.95 -1.62
N GLY A 35 -23.41 5.16 -2.02
CA GLY A 35 -23.70 5.50 -3.41
C GLY A 35 -24.99 4.86 -3.95
N GLY A 36 -25.34 5.23 -5.18
CA GLY A 36 -26.63 4.85 -5.77
C GLY A 36 -27.82 5.63 -5.18
N ALA A 37 -28.97 5.53 -5.86
CA ALA A 37 -30.14 6.33 -5.52
C ALA A 37 -30.70 5.99 -4.12
N GLY A 38 -30.80 7.00 -3.25
CA GLY A 38 -31.43 6.89 -1.94
C GLY A 38 -30.53 6.39 -0.81
N ASN A 39 -29.23 6.23 -1.06
CA ASN A 39 -28.23 5.83 -0.06
C ASN A 39 -27.36 7.03 0.36
N MET A 40 -26.58 6.82 1.43
CA MET A 40 -25.51 7.71 1.85
C MET A 40 -24.45 7.78 0.75
N THR A 41 -23.98 8.97 0.41
CA THR A 41 -23.01 9.15 -0.69
C THR A 41 -21.58 9.10 -0.19
N SER A 42 -21.31 9.56 1.05
CA SER A 42 -19.99 9.44 1.64
C SER A 42 -20.03 9.13 3.13
N LEU A 43 -19.03 8.36 3.57
CA LEU A 43 -18.74 8.07 4.96
C LEU A 43 -17.23 8.19 5.18
N ARG A 44 -16.81 9.01 6.14
CA ARG A 44 -15.43 9.06 6.59
C ARG A 44 -15.29 8.48 7.99
N LEU A 45 -14.54 7.41 8.09
CA LEU A 45 -14.24 6.70 9.33
C LEU A 45 -12.99 7.29 9.97
N GLY A 46 -13.09 7.68 11.23
CA GLY A 46 -11.96 8.10 12.05
C GLY A 46 -11.15 6.93 12.60
N SER A 47 -10.10 7.25 13.35
CA SER A 47 -9.37 6.26 14.14
C SER A 47 -9.03 6.79 15.53
N ASP A 48 -9.45 6.08 16.56
CA ASP A 48 -8.96 6.22 17.93
C ASP A 48 -7.99 5.06 18.27
N ASP A 49 -7.59 4.94 19.53
CA ASP A 49 -6.55 4.00 19.97
C ASP A 49 -6.98 2.52 19.87
N ASP A 50 -8.28 2.22 19.82
CA ASP A 50 -8.85 0.85 19.80
C ASP A 50 -9.70 0.53 18.54
N CYS A 51 -9.92 1.49 17.64
CA CYS A 51 -10.90 1.33 16.57
C CYS A 51 -10.48 0.36 15.45
N GLY A 52 -11.17 -0.79 15.41
CA GLY A 52 -11.47 -1.54 14.19
C GLY A 52 -12.97 -1.49 13.90
N TYR A 53 -13.34 -1.43 12.62
CA TYR A 53 -14.72 -1.49 12.18
C TYR A 53 -15.05 -2.90 11.70
N VAL A 54 -16.14 -3.48 12.21
CA VAL A 54 -16.62 -4.80 11.80
C VAL A 54 -17.97 -4.65 11.11
N PHE A 55 -17.96 -4.80 9.79
CA PHE A 55 -19.16 -4.78 8.95
C PHE A 55 -19.54 -6.20 8.53
N GLY A 56 -20.80 -6.38 8.13
CA GLY A 56 -21.23 -7.55 7.35
C GLY A 56 -20.76 -7.36 5.92
N ASP A 57 -21.68 -6.99 5.03
CA ASP A 57 -21.33 -6.63 3.66
C ASP A 57 -21.08 -5.13 3.50
N ILE A 58 -20.03 -4.78 2.76
CA ILE A 58 -19.76 -3.41 2.30
C ILE A 58 -20.02 -3.35 0.79
N VAL A 59 -20.94 -2.48 0.37
CA VAL A 59 -21.23 -2.22 -1.04
C VAL A 59 -21.04 -0.74 -1.34
N ILE A 60 -20.11 -0.43 -2.23
CA ILE A 60 -19.85 0.94 -2.70
C ILE A 60 -20.27 1.02 -4.17
N HIS A 61 -21.46 1.58 -4.40
CA HIS A 61 -21.98 1.88 -5.72
C HIS A 61 -21.29 3.10 -6.35
N GLU A 62 -21.62 3.35 -7.62
CA GLU A 62 -21.30 4.61 -8.30
C GLU A 62 -21.65 5.84 -7.44
N GLY A 63 -20.68 6.75 -7.31
CA GLY A 63 -20.80 7.96 -6.52
C GLY A 63 -20.73 7.74 -5.01
N GLY A 64 -20.54 6.49 -4.56
CA GLY A 64 -20.27 6.13 -3.17
C GLY A 64 -18.81 6.33 -2.81
N LEU A 65 -18.56 6.91 -1.64
CA LEU A 65 -17.22 7.20 -1.12
C LEU A 65 -17.07 6.71 0.32
N LEU A 66 -16.21 5.72 0.53
CA LEU A 66 -15.74 5.33 1.86
C LEU A 66 -14.34 5.89 2.08
N GLU A 67 -14.15 6.72 3.09
CA GLU A 67 -12.84 7.26 3.48
C GLU A 67 -12.39 6.70 4.83
N ILE A 68 -11.11 6.36 4.93
CA ILE A 68 -10.47 5.95 6.19
C ILE A 68 -9.43 6.99 6.56
N ASP A 69 -9.68 7.72 7.64
CA ASP A 69 -8.79 8.75 8.09
C ASP A 69 -7.58 8.21 8.86
N GLY A 70 -6.41 8.78 8.56
CA GLY A 70 -5.19 8.49 9.30
C GLY A 70 -5.15 9.25 10.62
N ASN A 71 -4.51 8.64 11.59
CA ASN A 71 -4.15 9.22 12.88
C ASN A 71 -2.61 9.19 13.02
N PRO A 72 -1.94 10.35 12.86
CA PRO A 72 -0.49 10.47 12.98
C PRO A 72 0.09 10.15 14.36
N MET A 73 -0.77 10.01 15.39
CA MET A 73 -0.36 9.75 16.76
C MET A 73 -0.28 8.25 17.09
N ARG A 74 -0.80 7.38 16.21
CA ARG A 74 -0.72 5.92 16.37
C ARG A 74 0.66 5.36 16.03
N GLU A 75 0.90 4.11 16.41
CA GLU A 75 2.09 3.32 16.08
C GLU A 75 3.40 4.05 16.42
N ASP A 76 3.56 4.48 17.67
CA ASP A 76 4.72 5.26 18.12
C ASP A 76 5.02 6.49 17.24
N PHE A 77 3.96 7.19 16.83
CA PHE A 77 3.99 8.36 15.92
C PHE A 77 4.43 8.05 14.48
N PHE A 78 4.48 6.78 14.06
CA PHE A 78 4.62 6.41 12.65
C PHE A 78 3.29 6.53 11.88
N GLY A 79 2.22 6.82 12.62
CA GLY A 79 0.88 6.98 12.10
C GLY A 79 0.23 5.64 11.81
N GLY A 80 -1.10 5.62 11.92
CA GLY A 80 -1.92 4.46 11.60
C GLY A 80 -3.32 4.87 11.18
N ALA A 81 -4.16 3.91 10.83
CA ALA A 81 -5.58 4.13 10.54
C ALA A 81 -6.41 3.02 11.20
N ALA A 82 -7.72 3.20 11.25
CA ALA A 82 -8.61 2.15 11.71
C ALA A 82 -8.58 0.97 10.72
N SER A 83 -8.64 -0.25 11.25
CA SER A 83 -8.80 -1.44 10.43
C SER A 83 -10.27 -1.68 10.09
N ILE A 84 -10.56 -2.20 8.91
CA ILE A 84 -11.89 -2.64 8.51
C ILE A 84 -11.86 -4.17 8.36
N THR A 85 -12.78 -4.84 9.04
CA THR A 85 -13.12 -6.25 8.80
C THR A 85 -14.52 -6.33 8.21
N ALA A 86 -14.70 -7.14 7.17
CA ALA A 86 -15.99 -7.36 6.52
C ALA A 86 -16.17 -8.81 6.06
N ASP A 87 -17.41 -9.26 5.94
CA ASP A 87 -17.76 -10.56 5.38
C ASP A 87 -17.53 -10.57 3.86
N ALA A 88 -18.08 -9.58 3.15
CA ALA A 88 -17.82 -9.32 1.74
C ALA A 88 -17.69 -7.83 1.43
N VAL A 89 -16.95 -7.52 0.37
CA VAL A 89 -16.78 -6.14 -0.11
C VAL A 89 -16.98 -6.09 -1.62
N ASP A 90 -17.85 -5.20 -2.08
CA ASP A 90 -18.13 -4.94 -3.49
C ASP A 90 -17.93 -3.44 -3.78
N VAL A 91 -16.75 -3.08 -4.32
CA VAL A 91 -16.45 -1.73 -4.81
C VAL A 91 -16.76 -1.72 -6.30
N ARG A 92 -17.92 -1.20 -6.68
CA ARG A 92 -18.41 -1.19 -8.06
C ARG A 92 -17.76 -0.07 -8.86
N THR A 93 -17.89 -0.15 -10.19
CA THR A 93 -17.49 0.94 -11.09
C THR A 93 -18.04 2.28 -10.62
N GLY A 94 -17.16 3.27 -10.46
CA GLY A 94 -17.50 4.61 -9.95
C GLY A 94 -17.64 4.72 -8.42
N GLY A 95 -17.55 3.61 -7.69
CA GLY A 95 -17.40 3.57 -6.24
C GLY A 95 -15.94 3.71 -5.81
N VAL A 96 -15.72 4.34 -4.66
CA VAL A 96 -14.37 4.68 -4.17
C VAL A 96 -14.21 4.29 -2.70
N LEU A 97 -13.16 3.54 -2.40
CA LEU A 97 -12.60 3.38 -1.05
C LEU A 97 -11.24 4.08 -1.01
N ARG A 98 -11.03 5.04 -0.12
CA ARG A 98 -9.76 5.79 -0.12
C ARG A 98 -9.23 6.23 1.23
N ALA A 99 -7.93 6.52 1.23
CA ALA A 99 -7.22 7.28 2.25
C ALA A 99 -6.32 8.38 1.62
N SER A 100 -6.63 8.86 0.42
CA SER A 100 -5.83 9.87 -0.30
C SER A 100 -5.72 11.20 0.45
N ALA A 101 -4.49 11.74 0.59
CA ALA A 101 -4.18 12.94 1.37
C ALA A 101 -4.57 12.87 2.87
N LEU A 102 -4.82 11.67 3.40
CA LEU A 102 -5.24 11.44 4.79
C LEU A 102 -4.09 10.96 5.69
N GLY A 103 -2.83 11.23 5.32
CA GLY A 103 -1.61 10.84 6.06
C GLY A 103 -1.03 11.97 6.91
N PHE A 104 0.29 12.01 7.04
CA PHE A 104 0.96 13.14 7.71
C PHE A 104 0.77 14.44 6.92
N ASP A 105 0.48 15.53 7.64
CA ASP A 105 0.38 16.86 7.05
C ASP A 105 1.71 17.36 6.49
N ILE A 106 1.61 18.46 5.73
CA ILE A 106 2.74 19.18 5.13
C ILE A 106 3.87 19.39 6.16
N GLY A 107 5.09 19.02 5.78
CA GLY A 107 6.29 19.15 6.62
C GLY A 107 6.32 18.24 7.86
N ARG A 108 5.35 17.33 8.00
CA ARG A 108 5.29 16.33 9.06
C ARG A 108 5.59 14.94 8.51
N SER A 109 6.15 14.10 9.37
CA SER A 109 6.65 12.77 9.04
C SER A 109 6.72 11.94 10.32
N ALA A 110 6.83 10.62 10.16
CA ALA A 110 7.18 9.72 11.26
C ALA A 110 8.52 10.13 11.92
N PRO A 111 8.74 9.78 13.20
CA PRO A 111 9.97 10.05 13.92
C PRO A 111 11.22 9.67 13.13
N GLY A 112 12.23 10.55 13.17
CA GLY A 112 13.47 10.34 12.46
C GLY A 112 13.42 10.62 10.96
N ASN A 113 12.26 10.73 10.31
CA ASN A 113 12.15 10.91 8.86
C ASN A 113 11.95 12.36 8.39
N ARG A 114 12.55 13.32 9.10
CA ARG A 114 12.50 14.73 8.69
C ARG A 114 13.38 14.94 7.45
N GLY A 115 12.75 15.15 6.29
CA GLY A 115 13.43 15.52 5.05
C GLY A 115 14.28 16.79 5.23
N THR A 116 15.30 16.94 4.38
CA THR A 116 16.15 18.16 4.38
C THR A 116 15.30 19.40 4.11
N PRO A 117 15.62 20.57 4.70
CA PRO A 117 14.76 21.74 4.55
C PRO A 117 14.73 22.21 3.10
N SER A 118 13.50 22.48 2.62
CA SER A 118 13.14 23.03 1.30
C SER A 118 13.08 22.01 0.16
N ALA A 119 11.89 21.86 -0.43
CA ALA A 119 11.60 21.10 -1.64
C ALA A 119 11.76 19.57 -1.57
N SER A 120 11.94 18.96 -0.40
CA SER A 120 11.99 17.50 -0.24
C SER A 120 10.61 16.85 -0.38
N GLY A 121 10.55 15.73 -1.09
CA GLY A 121 9.35 14.88 -1.17
C GLY A 121 9.19 14.03 0.09
N GLY A 122 7.96 13.69 0.45
CA GLY A 122 7.66 12.78 1.55
C GLY A 122 8.27 11.39 1.27
N ALA A 123 8.68 10.71 2.32
CA ALA A 123 9.21 9.35 2.24
C ALA A 123 8.36 8.37 3.07
N HIS A 124 7.94 7.29 2.43
CA HIS A 124 7.19 6.15 2.99
C HIS A 124 7.23 5.04 1.92
N GLY A 125 7.55 3.79 2.29
CA GLY A 125 7.78 2.69 1.33
C GLY A 125 9.00 2.85 0.39
N GLY A 126 9.71 3.98 0.51
CA GLY A 126 10.89 4.33 -0.24
C GLY A 126 11.35 5.76 0.05
N ALA A 127 12.46 6.17 -0.57
CA ALA A 127 12.96 7.54 -0.45
C ALA A 127 12.21 8.49 -1.39
N GLY A 128 11.65 9.57 -0.83
CA GLY A 128 11.14 10.69 -1.61
C GLY A 128 12.29 11.51 -2.22
N GLY A 129 12.03 12.28 -3.27
CA GLY A 129 13.08 13.09 -3.91
C GLY A 129 13.67 14.11 -2.92
N GLY A 130 14.99 14.13 -2.77
CA GLY A 130 15.66 15.00 -1.80
C GLY A 130 15.50 14.57 -0.33
N SER A 131 14.86 13.42 -0.06
CA SER A 131 14.80 12.84 1.28
C SER A 131 15.85 11.75 1.44
N ALA A 132 16.63 11.82 2.52
CA ALA A 132 17.73 10.89 2.80
C ALA A 132 17.28 9.63 3.58
N LEU A 133 16.03 9.61 4.04
CA LEU A 133 15.49 8.61 4.95
C LEU A 133 14.15 8.09 4.43
N SER A 134 13.79 6.89 4.84
CA SER A 134 12.52 6.22 4.53
C SER A 134 12.09 5.37 5.72
N TYR A 135 10.78 5.25 5.94
CA TYR A 135 10.18 4.30 6.88
C TYR A 135 9.06 3.53 6.18
N GLY A 136 8.46 2.63 6.92
CA GLY A 136 7.47 1.68 6.43
C GLY A 136 7.89 0.28 6.85
N SER A 137 6.92 -0.62 6.90
CA SER A 137 7.17 -2.02 7.20
C SER A 137 6.46 -2.83 6.15
N VAL A 138 7.26 -3.56 5.39
CA VAL A 138 6.70 -4.55 4.48
C VAL A 138 5.96 -5.62 5.31
N VAL A 139 6.35 -5.92 6.55
CA VAL A 139 5.76 -7.02 7.37
C VAL A 139 4.48 -6.59 8.08
N GLU A 140 4.40 -5.33 8.49
CA GLU A 140 3.28 -4.73 9.19
C GLU A 140 2.96 -3.37 8.55
N PRO A 141 2.41 -3.36 7.32
CA PRO A 141 2.15 -2.12 6.61
C PRO A 141 0.92 -1.46 7.25
N LEU A 142 1.17 -0.63 8.25
CA LEU A 142 0.15 0.16 8.96
C LEU A 142 0.40 1.66 8.86
N ASN A 143 1.60 2.04 8.42
CA ASN A 143 2.07 3.41 8.55
C ASN A 143 1.43 4.35 7.52
N LEU A 144 1.35 5.62 7.89
CA LEU A 144 0.85 6.67 7.00
C LEU A 144 1.97 7.18 6.11
N GLY A 145 1.62 7.68 4.93
CA GLY A 145 2.52 8.43 4.06
C GLY A 145 2.96 9.74 4.70
N SER A 146 4.25 10.05 4.56
CA SER A 146 4.85 11.30 5.06
C SER A 146 4.39 12.50 4.23
N GLY A 147 4.23 13.66 4.88
CA GLY A 147 4.18 14.93 4.18
C GLY A 147 5.53 15.25 3.54
N GLY A 148 5.48 15.87 2.36
CA GLY A 148 6.61 16.56 1.75
C GLY A 148 6.70 18.00 2.24
N SER A 149 7.59 18.79 1.64
CA SER A 149 7.76 20.18 2.05
C SER A 149 6.51 21.06 1.81
N ALA A 150 5.63 20.67 0.88
CA ALA A 150 4.34 21.35 0.67
C ALA A 150 3.16 20.43 0.32
N GLY A 151 3.36 19.12 0.15
CA GLY A 151 2.28 18.16 -0.06
C GLY A 151 2.02 17.32 1.20
N ALA A 152 0.75 17.08 1.54
CA ALA A 152 0.39 16.10 2.56
C ALA A 152 0.66 14.67 2.06
N GLY A 153 0.99 13.76 2.97
CA GLY A 153 1.07 12.34 2.65
C GLY A 153 -0.31 11.68 2.60
N ALA A 154 -0.39 10.48 2.02
CA ALA A 154 -1.62 9.69 2.01
C ALA A 154 -1.76 8.82 3.26
N GLY A 155 -2.98 8.41 3.58
CA GLY A 155 -3.32 7.65 4.78
C GLY A 155 -3.08 6.15 4.62
N ALA A 156 -3.84 5.32 5.34
CA ALA A 156 -3.75 3.86 5.22
C ALA A 156 -5.13 3.26 5.01
N VAL A 157 -5.25 2.36 4.03
CA VAL A 157 -6.40 1.46 3.89
C VAL A 157 -5.99 0.10 4.43
N ILE A 158 -6.56 -0.28 5.57
CA ILE A 158 -6.31 -1.57 6.23
C ILE A 158 -7.62 -2.36 6.18
N LEU A 159 -7.72 -3.30 5.24
CA LEU A 159 -8.95 -4.02 4.93
C LEU A 159 -8.74 -5.54 4.99
N THR A 160 -9.51 -6.21 5.82
CA THR A 160 -9.60 -7.68 5.90
C THR A 160 -11.01 -8.12 5.50
N VAL A 161 -11.10 -8.93 4.45
CA VAL A 161 -12.37 -9.47 3.93
C VAL A 161 -12.37 -10.98 4.12
N ALA A 162 -13.27 -11.49 4.95
CA ALA A 162 -13.34 -12.93 5.24
C ALA A 162 -13.69 -13.73 3.98
N GLY A 163 -14.65 -13.24 3.21
CA GLY A 163 -15.13 -13.83 1.96
C GLY A 163 -14.50 -13.20 0.73
N ARG A 164 -15.35 -12.58 -0.11
CA ARG A 164 -14.97 -12.06 -1.44
C ARG A 164 -14.85 -10.54 -1.41
N LEU A 165 -13.73 -10.05 -1.93
CA LEU A 165 -13.55 -8.67 -2.40
C LEU A 165 -13.72 -8.64 -3.92
N THR A 166 -14.74 -7.96 -4.42
CA THR A 166 -14.87 -7.58 -5.84
C THR A 166 -14.54 -6.10 -5.95
N ALA A 167 -13.47 -5.76 -6.66
CA ALA A 167 -12.99 -4.40 -6.83
C ALA A 167 -13.02 -4.02 -8.32
N ASP A 168 -14.17 -3.54 -8.79
CA ASP A 168 -14.36 -2.96 -10.13
C ASP A 168 -14.19 -1.43 -10.14
N GLY A 169 -14.28 -0.79 -8.97
CA GLY A 169 -14.05 0.63 -8.75
C GLY A 169 -12.61 0.97 -8.37
N LEU A 170 -12.46 2.00 -7.53
CA LEU A 170 -11.15 2.55 -7.12
C LEU A 170 -10.89 2.30 -5.64
N ILE A 171 -9.73 1.73 -5.32
CA ILE A 171 -9.19 1.63 -3.96
C ILE A 171 -7.86 2.39 -3.92
N GLU A 172 -7.75 3.47 -3.17
CA GLU A 172 -6.55 4.32 -3.25
C GLU A 172 -6.06 4.94 -1.92
N SER A 173 -4.76 5.15 -1.84
CA SER A 173 -4.10 5.93 -0.80
C SER A 173 -2.99 6.78 -1.43
N CYS A 174 -3.41 7.79 -2.21
CA CYS A 174 -2.52 8.64 -2.98
C CYS A 174 -2.25 9.99 -2.31
N ALA A 175 -1.02 10.49 -2.42
CA ALA A 175 -0.72 11.87 -2.06
C ALA A 175 -1.06 12.81 -3.23
N PRO A 176 -1.51 14.05 -2.94
CA PRO A 176 -1.90 15.00 -3.96
C PRO A 176 -0.70 15.51 -4.74
N ASP A 177 -0.88 15.65 -6.07
CA ASP A 177 0.05 16.39 -6.92
C ASP A 177 0.03 17.88 -6.56
N LEU A 178 1.22 18.49 -6.50
CA LEU A 178 1.35 19.92 -6.29
C LEU A 178 1.24 20.69 -7.61
N THR A 179 0.52 21.81 -7.58
CA THR A 179 0.44 22.76 -8.70
C THR A 179 0.86 24.16 -8.22
N SER A 180 2.15 24.46 -8.30
CA SER A 180 2.72 25.75 -7.84
C SER A 180 3.96 26.12 -8.65
N SER A 181 4.27 27.42 -8.71
CA SER A 181 5.49 27.99 -9.31
C SER A 181 6.67 28.07 -8.34
N SER A 182 6.47 27.69 -7.06
CA SER A 182 7.50 27.65 -6.02
C SER A 182 8.18 26.27 -5.95
N LEU A 183 9.33 26.18 -5.27
CA LEU A 183 10.09 24.93 -5.12
C LEU A 183 9.52 24.09 -3.96
N TYR A 184 8.70 23.09 -4.29
CA TYR A 184 8.00 22.27 -3.30
C TYR A 184 8.02 20.78 -3.63
N GLY A 185 8.26 19.95 -2.61
CA GLY A 185 8.16 18.50 -2.71
C GLY A 185 6.78 17.98 -2.31
N GLY A 186 6.29 16.99 -3.06
CA GLY A 186 4.99 16.35 -2.84
C GLY A 186 5.04 15.35 -1.67
N GLY A 187 3.89 15.00 -1.11
CA GLY A 187 3.81 14.00 -0.04
C GLY A 187 3.96 12.56 -0.55
N ALA A 188 4.31 11.63 0.32
CA ALA A 188 4.42 10.21 -0.01
C ALA A 188 3.05 9.55 -0.12
N GLY A 189 2.97 8.53 -0.98
CA GLY A 189 1.86 7.60 -1.01
C GLY A 189 1.71 6.88 0.32
N GLY A 190 0.50 6.42 0.58
CA GLY A 190 0.13 5.79 1.84
C GLY A 190 0.14 4.27 1.74
N THR A 191 -0.49 3.63 2.71
CA THR A 191 -0.53 2.17 2.76
C THR A 191 -1.82 1.62 2.14
N LEU A 192 -1.70 0.55 1.36
CA LEU A 192 -2.80 -0.35 1.01
C LEU A 192 -2.50 -1.75 1.56
N HIS A 193 -3.15 -2.12 2.66
CA HIS A 193 -3.08 -3.46 3.24
C HIS A 193 -4.44 -4.16 3.07
N VAL A 194 -4.56 -4.98 2.01
CA VAL A 194 -5.81 -5.63 1.63
C VAL A 194 -5.66 -7.14 1.65
N VAL A 195 -6.36 -7.78 2.57
CA VAL A 195 -6.41 -9.24 2.73
C VAL A 195 -7.82 -9.71 2.42
N ALA A 196 -7.98 -10.67 1.51
CA ALA A 196 -9.28 -11.21 1.15
C ALA A 196 -9.23 -12.73 0.94
N GLY A 197 -10.29 -13.45 1.33
CA GLY A 197 -10.44 -14.88 1.01
C GLY A 197 -10.44 -15.14 -0.50
N HIS A 198 -11.11 -14.28 -1.26
CA HIS A 198 -11.12 -14.24 -2.72
C HIS A 198 -11.07 -12.80 -3.22
N LEU A 199 -10.17 -12.49 -4.16
CA LEU A 199 -10.09 -11.19 -4.84
C LEU A 199 -10.55 -11.35 -6.30
N ALA A 200 -11.38 -10.44 -6.78
CA ALA A 200 -11.81 -10.35 -8.17
C ALA A 200 -12.08 -8.90 -8.59
N GLY A 201 -12.36 -8.70 -9.88
CA GLY A 201 -12.74 -7.40 -10.44
C GLY A 201 -11.64 -6.77 -11.29
N ALA A 202 -12.02 -5.78 -12.08
CA ALA A 202 -11.15 -5.11 -13.07
C ALA A 202 -10.77 -3.66 -12.68
N GLY A 203 -11.02 -3.29 -11.43
CA GLY A 203 -10.76 -1.97 -10.86
C GLY A 203 -9.29 -1.69 -10.60
N THR A 204 -9.02 -0.59 -9.89
CA THR A 204 -7.66 -0.07 -9.71
C THR A 204 -7.30 0.09 -8.24
N PHE A 205 -6.06 -0.27 -7.89
CA PHE A 205 -5.43 -0.03 -6.60
C PHE A 205 -4.27 0.95 -6.76
N LEU A 206 -4.27 2.07 -6.03
CA LEU A 206 -3.22 3.10 -6.16
C LEU A 206 -2.66 3.52 -4.79
N ALA A 207 -1.33 3.62 -4.68
CA ALA A 207 -0.62 4.11 -3.49
C ALA A 207 0.47 5.13 -3.88
N ASP A 208 0.13 6.01 -4.82
CA ASP A 208 1.09 6.89 -5.46
C ASP A 208 1.49 8.08 -4.58
N GLY A 209 2.79 8.42 -4.64
CA GLY A 209 3.29 9.68 -4.10
C GLY A 209 2.91 10.86 -4.97
N GLY A 210 2.73 12.02 -4.34
CA GLY A 210 2.41 13.26 -5.01
C GLY A 210 3.62 13.83 -5.74
N LYS A 211 3.39 14.39 -6.93
CA LYS A 211 4.43 15.10 -7.69
C LYS A 211 4.83 16.39 -6.98
N GLY A 212 6.13 16.58 -6.80
CA GLY A 212 6.73 17.88 -6.51
C GLY A 212 6.73 18.80 -7.73
N VAL A 213 7.07 20.07 -7.53
CA VAL A 213 7.13 21.08 -8.58
C VAL A 213 8.55 21.65 -8.75
N ARG A 214 8.88 21.99 -10.00
CA ARG A 214 10.21 22.45 -10.46
C ARG A 214 11.31 21.43 -10.17
N ASN A 215 12.13 21.67 -9.15
CA ASN A 215 13.20 20.77 -8.70
C ASN A 215 12.85 20.07 -7.38
N GLY A 216 11.61 20.22 -6.89
CA GLY A 216 11.16 19.54 -5.69
C GLY A 216 10.97 18.04 -5.91
N GLY A 217 11.29 17.25 -4.89
CA GLY A 217 11.16 15.81 -4.95
C GLY A 217 9.72 15.34 -5.05
N GLY A 218 9.48 14.34 -5.90
CA GLY A 218 8.25 13.55 -5.82
C GLY A 218 8.21 12.77 -4.51
N GLY A 219 7.01 12.56 -3.97
CA GLY A 219 6.82 11.63 -2.87
C GLY A 219 7.15 10.21 -3.28
N ALA A 220 7.60 9.41 -2.32
CA ALA A 220 7.74 7.98 -2.52
C ALA A 220 6.37 7.33 -2.79
N VAL A 221 6.38 6.22 -3.52
CA VAL A 221 5.24 5.29 -3.58
C VAL A 221 5.14 4.62 -2.21
N GLY A 222 3.94 4.52 -1.65
CA GLY A 222 3.76 3.93 -0.33
C GLY A 222 3.91 2.40 -0.31
N ASP A 223 3.77 1.81 0.88
CA ASP A 223 3.89 0.36 1.07
C ASP A 223 2.66 -0.39 0.52
N ASP A 224 2.95 -1.43 -0.28
CA ASP A 224 1.99 -2.43 -0.78
C ASP A 224 2.52 -3.82 -0.37
N ARG A 225 1.85 -4.50 0.57
CA ARG A 225 2.12 -5.91 0.85
C ARG A 225 0.85 -6.76 0.94
N GLN A 226 0.86 -7.80 0.09
CA GLN A 226 0.09 -9.04 0.13
C GLN A 226 -1.38 -8.99 -0.32
N PHE A 227 -1.60 -8.98 -1.64
CA PHE A 227 -2.74 -9.70 -2.21
C PHE A 227 -2.57 -11.21 -1.98
N ARG A 228 -3.08 -11.72 -0.87
CA ARG A 228 -3.05 -13.15 -0.53
C ARG A 228 -4.43 -13.78 -0.80
N ALA A 229 -4.80 -13.87 -2.07
CA ALA A 229 -6.04 -14.53 -2.50
C ALA A 229 -5.79 -15.98 -2.94
N ARG A 230 -6.73 -16.90 -2.70
CA ARG A 230 -6.78 -18.17 -3.44
C ARG A 230 -7.21 -17.82 -4.87
N HIS A 231 -6.30 -17.98 -5.83
CA HIS A 231 -6.51 -17.56 -7.22
C HIS A 231 -7.45 -18.55 -7.94
N ALA A 232 -8.56 -18.06 -8.49
CA ALA A 232 -9.26 -18.72 -9.59
C ALA A 232 -8.49 -18.39 -10.90
N PRO A 233 -8.30 -19.34 -11.81
CA PRO A 233 -7.25 -19.29 -12.83
C PRO A 233 -7.37 -18.25 -13.97
N ASP A 234 -8.27 -17.26 -13.93
CA ASP A 234 -8.61 -16.48 -15.14
C ASP A 234 -8.65 -14.95 -15.06
N GLU A 235 -8.21 -14.28 -13.97
CA GLU A 235 -8.29 -12.81 -13.92
C GLU A 235 -6.94 -12.13 -13.59
N ARG A 236 -6.48 -11.28 -14.52
CA ARG A 236 -5.22 -10.54 -14.45
C ARG A 236 -5.34 -9.35 -13.50
N LEU A 237 -4.69 -9.43 -12.35
CA LEU A 237 -4.43 -8.26 -11.49
C LEU A 237 -3.44 -7.31 -12.20
N GLN A 238 -3.91 -6.14 -12.65
CA GLN A 238 -3.04 -5.07 -13.15
C GLN A 238 -2.57 -4.19 -11.98
N LEU A 239 -1.42 -4.52 -11.41
CA LEU A 239 -0.76 -3.70 -10.40
C LEU A 239 -0.01 -2.56 -11.11
N VAL A 240 -0.59 -1.35 -11.17
CA VAL A 240 0.05 -0.16 -11.76
C VAL A 240 0.62 0.73 -10.67
N GLY A 241 1.76 0.31 -10.11
CA GLY A 241 2.71 1.22 -9.46
C GLY A 241 3.94 1.31 -10.36
N ARG A 242 4.47 2.52 -10.62
CA ARG A 242 5.56 2.76 -11.60
C ARG A 242 6.90 2.05 -11.31
N GLU A 243 6.99 1.19 -10.29
CA GLU A 243 8.14 0.34 -9.97
C GLU A 243 7.84 -1.18 -9.97
N ALA A 244 6.61 -1.63 -10.21
CA ALA A 244 6.27 -3.06 -10.31
C ALA A 244 7.05 -3.79 -11.44
N VAL A 245 7.47 -3.03 -12.46
CA VAL A 245 8.30 -3.52 -13.58
C VAL A 245 9.75 -3.84 -13.15
N ARG A 246 10.26 -3.28 -12.04
CA ARG A 246 11.62 -3.58 -11.56
C ARG A 246 11.67 -4.75 -10.58
N LEU A 247 10.59 -5.01 -9.84
CA LEU A 247 10.52 -6.17 -8.93
C LEU A 247 10.43 -7.49 -9.70
N LEU A 248 9.70 -7.51 -10.83
CA LEU A 248 9.61 -8.69 -11.70
C LEU A 248 10.94 -9.04 -12.43
N ARG A 249 11.82 -8.05 -12.67
CA ARG A 249 13.16 -8.30 -13.22
C ARG A 249 14.16 -8.80 -12.18
N ARG A 250 14.02 -8.45 -10.89
CA ARG A 250 14.92 -8.97 -9.84
C ARG A 250 14.54 -10.36 -9.33
N LEU A 251 13.26 -10.71 -9.36
CA LEU A 251 12.81 -12.06 -9.00
C LEU A 251 13.09 -13.09 -10.12
N GLY A 252 13.07 -12.69 -11.39
CA GLY A 252 13.43 -13.58 -12.51
C GLY A 252 14.93 -13.90 -12.64
N ASP A 253 15.81 -13.03 -12.15
CA ASP A 253 17.26 -13.19 -12.27
C ASP A 253 17.90 -13.95 -11.09
N HIS A 254 17.25 -13.97 -9.92
CA HIS A 254 17.72 -14.77 -8.78
C HIS A 254 17.41 -16.27 -8.93
N ASP A 255 16.28 -16.63 -9.55
CA ASP A 255 15.90 -18.04 -9.73
C ASP A 255 16.70 -18.74 -10.85
N ARG A 256 17.19 -18.00 -11.85
CA ARG A 256 18.03 -18.55 -12.92
C ARG A 256 19.51 -18.69 -12.54
N ARG A 257 19.99 -17.93 -11.54
CA ARG A 257 21.39 -18.00 -11.09
C ARG A 257 21.61 -18.91 -9.88
N GLY A 258 20.57 -19.20 -9.09
CA GLY A 258 20.64 -20.13 -7.96
C GLY A 258 20.45 -21.62 -8.31
N GLY A 259 19.63 -21.92 -9.33
CA GLY A 259 19.23 -23.31 -9.64
C GLY A 259 20.20 -24.13 -10.50
N LEU A 260 21.17 -23.51 -11.20
CA LEU A 260 22.08 -24.21 -12.12
C LEU A 260 23.48 -24.51 -11.54
N ALA A 261 23.80 -23.97 -10.35
CA ALA A 261 25.09 -24.21 -9.68
C ALA A 261 25.07 -25.37 -8.68
N ALA A 262 23.89 -25.73 -8.14
CA ALA A 262 23.76 -26.81 -7.15
C ALA A 262 23.49 -28.20 -7.77
N ALA A 263 23.11 -28.28 -9.04
CA ALA A 263 22.79 -29.54 -9.73
C ALA A 263 23.96 -30.15 -10.53
N ARG A 264 25.19 -29.60 -10.44
CA ARG A 264 26.37 -30.12 -11.16
C ARG A 264 27.49 -30.69 -10.28
N GLN A 265 27.28 -30.83 -8.97
CA GLN A 265 28.26 -31.42 -8.06
C GLN A 265 27.84 -32.75 -7.40
N HIS A 266 26.71 -33.33 -7.81
CA HIS A 266 26.24 -34.61 -7.24
C HIS A 266 26.18 -35.80 -8.22
N GLU A 267 26.73 -35.67 -9.43
CA GLU A 267 26.70 -36.73 -10.45
C GLU A 267 28.06 -36.98 -11.15
N ALA A 268 29.16 -36.90 -10.39
CA ALA A 268 30.50 -37.30 -10.86
C ALA A 268 31.23 -38.13 -9.79
N GLY A 269 30.62 -39.24 -9.38
CA GLY A 269 31.13 -40.05 -8.27
C GLY A 269 30.68 -41.49 -8.28
N ARG A 270 30.63 -42.16 -9.43
CA ARG A 270 30.56 -43.64 -9.49
C ARG A 270 30.95 -44.17 -10.88
N PHE A 271 31.69 -45.27 -10.88
CA PHE A 271 32.18 -46.07 -12.01
C PHE A 271 33.46 -45.61 -12.73
N ARG A 272 34.62 -46.05 -12.20
CA ARG A 272 35.75 -46.49 -13.03
C ARG A 272 36.04 -47.97 -12.75
N ARG A 273 35.70 -48.84 -13.71
CA ARG A 273 36.38 -50.13 -13.96
C ARG A 273 36.91 -50.05 -15.40
N ARG A 274 38.22 -49.94 -15.62
CA ARG A 274 39.29 -50.97 -15.62
C ARG A 274 39.51 -51.48 -17.05
N THR A 275 40.63 -51.06 -17.66
CA THR A 275 41.26 -51.79 -18.76
C THR A 275 42.78 -51.66 -18.63
N VAL A 276 43.45 -52.80 -18.53
CA VAL A 276 44.91 -52.98 -18.55
C VAL A 276 45.31 -53.27 -20.01
N PRO A 277 46.51 -52.87 -20.43
CA PRO A 277 47.39 -53.88 -21.03
C PRO A 277 48.83 -53.82 -20.50
N ALA A 278 49.54 -54.92 -20.71
CA ALA A 278 50.72 -55.37 -19.99
C ALA A 278 52.06 -55.11 -20.72
N SER A 279 53.15 -55.20 -19.92
CA SER A 279 54.51 -55.66 -20.27
C SER A 279 55.44 -54.63 -20.96
N ARG A 280 56.77 -54.52 -20.73
CA ARG A 280 57.83 -55.38 -20.15
C ARG A 280 59.10 -54.52 -19.82
N VAL A 281 59.75 -54.79 -18.67
CA VAL A 281 61.20 -55.08 -18.44
C VAL A 281 62.32 -54.00 -18.43
N ALA A 282 63.07 -54.03 -17.30
CA ALA A 282 64.52 -53.74 -17.03
C ALA A 282 65.01 -52.26 -17.11
N ARG A 283 65.96 -51.77 -16.29
CA ARG A 283 67.17 -52.38 -15.66
C ARG A 283 67.71 -51.46 -14.53
N HIS A 284 68.45 -52.03 -13.59
CA HIS A 284 69.28 -51.36 -12.57
C HIS A 284 70.26 -50.32 -13.14
N VAL A 285 70.50 -49.24 -12.39
CA VAL A 285 71.75 -48.97 -11.63
C VAL A 285 71.36 -48.37 -10.29
#